data_AF-A0A1R3VA64-F1
#
_entry.id   AF-A0A1R3VA64-F1
#
_cell.length_a   1.000
_cell.length_b   1.000
_cell.length_c   1.000
_cell.angle_alpha   90.00
_cell.angle_beta   90.00
_cell.angle_gamma   90.00
#
_symmetry.space_group_name_H-M   'P 1'
#
loop_
_entity.id
_entity.type
_entity.pdbx_description
1 polymer ?
#
loop_
_entity_poly.entity_id
_entity_poly.type
_entity_poly.pdbx_seq_one_letter_code
_entity_poly.pdbx_strand_id
1 'polypeptide(L)'
;MRKLIMSVAAAAVLASGGAAFAAVKHTTGTVKTYDGTAMSLVLDNGSTFTLPKAFKNPGLKAGEKVRVSWDMSGKHKIAEAVRIVK
;
A
#
# COMPACT_ATOMS: atom_id res chain seq x y z
N MET A 1 -20.26 3.50 -59.87
CA MET A 1 -20.63 4.80 -59.27
C MET A 1 -21.29 4.52 -57.94
N ARG A 2 -20.57 4.77 -56.84
CA ARG A 2 -20.80 5.89 -55.91
C ARG A 2 -21.84 5.55 -54.83
N LYS A 3 -21.34 5.63 -53.57
CA LYS A 3 -22.08 5.79 -52.30
C LYS A 3 -22.65 4.45 -51.80
N LEU A 4 -22.28 3.95 -50.64
CA LEU A 4 -22.49 4.61 -49.35
C LEU A 4 -21.41 4.21 -48.34
N ILE A 5 -20.45 5.12 -48.16
CA ILE A 5 -19.89 5.40 -46.84
C ILE A 5 -21.07 5.82 -45.95
N MET A 6 -21.25 5.17 -44.80
CA MET A 6 -21.36 5.81 -43.48
C MET A 6 -22.07 4.93 -42.45
N SER A 7 -21.43 4.86 -41.27
CA SER A 7 -22.01 4.68 -39.95
C SER A 7 -22.58 3.32 -39.59
N VAL A 8 -21.81 2.54 -38.82
CA VAL A 8 -22.20 2.18 -37.45
C VAL A 8 -20.92 2.10 -36.63
N ALA A 9 -20.60 3.16 -35.90
CA ALA A 9 -19.62 3.15 -34.83
C ALA A 9 -20.17 2.29 -33.68
N ALA A 10 -19.91 0.99 -33.72
CA ALA A 10 -20.17 0.07 -32.62
C ALA A 10 -18.84 -0.44 -32.09
N ALA A 11 -18.24 0.30 -31.16
CA ALA A 11 -17.16 -0.23 -30.33
C ALA A 11 -17.36 0.29 -28.91
N ALA A 12 -18.15 -0.50 -28.18
CA ALA A 12 -18.06 -0.76 -26.75
C ALA A 12 -17.59 0.41 -25.88
N VAL A 13 -18.56 1.05 -25.22
CA VAL A 13 -18.33 1.73 -23.94
C VAL A 13 -17.96 0.64 -22.93
N LEU A 14 -16.66 0.29 -22.88
CA LEU A 14 -16.06 -0.38 -21.74
C LEU A 14 -15.95 0.65 -20.62
N ALA A 15 -17.08 1.02 -20.04
CA ALA A 15 -17.13 1.60 -18.71
C ALA A 15 -16.89 0.47 -17.70
N SER A 16 -15.71 -0.16 -17.77
CA SER A 16 -15.14 -0.86 -16.63
C SER A 16 -14.72 0.24 -15.64
N GLY A 17 -15.71 0.78 -14.93
CA GLY A 17 -15.50 1.46 -13.66
C GLY A 17 -14.96 0.43 -12.68
N GLY A 18 -13.69 0.07 -12.84
CA GLY A 18 -12.94 -0.63 -11.83
C GLY A 18 -12.88 0.31 -10.65
N ALA A 19 -13.68 0.03 -9.63
CA ALA A 19 -13.49 0.63 -8.33
C ALA A 19 -12.02 0.43 -7.97
N ALA A 20 -11.27 1.53 -7.96
CA ALA A 20 -9.94 1.54 -7.40
C ALA A 20 -10.15 1.40 -5.89
N PHE A 21 -10.34 0.16 -5.43
CA PHE A 21 -10.06 -0.19 -4.05
C PHE A 21 -8.63 0.30 -3.82
N ALA A 22 -8.46 1.31 -2.97
CA ALA A 22 -7.17 1.71 -2.48
C ALA A 22 -6.58 0.47 -1.82
N ALA A 23 -5.80 -0.29 -2.59
CA ALA A 23 -5.17 -1.50 -2.12
C ALA A 23 -4.11 -1.06 -1.13
N VAL A 24 -4.49 -1.06 0.15
CA VAL A 24 -3.56 -0.91 1.27
C VAL A 24 -2.34 -1.75 0.95
N LYS A 25 -1.21 -1.09 0.79
CA LYS A 25 0.00 -1.77 0.32
C LYS A 25 0.54 -2.57 1.49
N HIS A 26 0.79 -3.85 1.27
CA HIS A 26 1.36 -4.70 2.28
C HIS A 26 2.82 -4.97 1.95
N THR A 27 3.72 -4.62 2.87
CA THR A 27 5.12 -5.01 2.84
C THR A 27 5.36 -6.00 3.97
N THR A 28 5.88 -7.18 3.62
CA THR A 28 6.35 -8.15 4.60
C THR A 28 7.87 -8.05 4.66
N GLY A 29 8.44 -8.05 5.86
CA GLY A 29 9.87 -8.02 6.08
C GLY A 29 10.20 -8.23 7.55
N THR A 30 11.48 -8.33 7.86
CA THR A 30 11.98 -8.44 9.23
C THR A 30 12.22 -7.05 9.78
N VAL A 31 11.82 -6.78 11.01
CA VAL A 31 12.11 -5.48 11.64
C VAL A 31 13.62 -5.36 11.82
N LYS A 32 14.23 -4.34 11.23
CA LYS A 32 15.64 -4.03 11.45
C LYS A 32 15.80 -3.12 12.66
N THR A 33 15.07 -2.00 12.66
CA THR A 33 15.02 -1.07 13.77
C THR A 33 13.61 -0.53 13.92
N TYR A 34 13.18 -0.37 15.17
CA TYR A 34 11.92 0.27 15.52
C TYR A 34 12.22 1.39 16.51
N ASP A 35 11.81 2.60 16.15
CA ASP A 35 11.90 3.77 17.00
C ASP A 35 10.50 4.23 17.38
N GLY A 36 10.10 3.93 18.61
CA GLY A 36 8.81 4.36 19.16
C GLY A 36 8.73 5.86 19.43
N THR A 37 9.87 6.54 19.58
CA THR A 37 9.96 7.98 19.82
C THR A 37 9.80 8.76 18.52
N ALA A 38 10.52 8.34 17.48
CA ALA A 38 10.40 8.90 16.13
C ALA A 38 9.17 8.38 15.38
N MET A 39 8.45 7.38 15.94
CA MET A 39 7.38 6.64 15.29
C MET A 39 7.80 6.18 13.90
N SER A 40 8.97 5.57 13.82
CA SER A 40 9.57 5.10 12.57
C SER A 40 9.93 3.63 12.66
N LEU A 41 9.59 2.87 11.63
CA LEU A 41 9.92 1.46 11.49
C LEU A 41 10.79 1.27 10.25
N VAL A 42 11.95 0.68 10.43
CA VAL A 42 12.83 0.28 9.33
C VAL A 42 12.84 -1.24 9.28
N LEU A 43 12.55 -1.78 8.10
CA LEU A 43 12.67 -3.21 7.85
C LEU A 43 14.06 -3.54 7.28
N ASP A 44 14.42 -4.81 7.34
CA ASP A 44 15.68 -5.35 6.81
C ASP A 44 15.84 -5.11 5.31
N ASN A 45 14.71 -5.08 4.59
CA ASN A 45 14.64 -4.76 3.16
C ASN A 45 14.94 -3.28 2.83
N GLY A 46 15.25 -2.45 3.83
CA GLY A 46 15.56 -1.02 3.65
C GLY A 46 14.33 -0.12 3.52
N SER A 47 13.11 -0.66 3.67
CA SER A 47 11.89 0.14 3.67
C SER A 47 11.68 0.81 5.02
N THR A 48 11.55 2.13 5.00
CA THR A 48 11.18 2.95 6.16
C THR A 48 9.70 3.30 6.11
N PHE A 49 9.03 3.16 7.24
CA PHE A 49 7.60 3.43 7.40
C PHE A 49 7.38 4.34 8.61
N THR A 50 6.55 5.35 8.46
CA THR A 50 6.12 6.21 9.57
C THR A 50 4.90 5.57 10.23
N LEU A 51 4.95 5.35 11.54
CA LEU A 51 3.79 4.86 12.28
C LEU A 51 2.93 6.04 12.74
N PRO A 52 1.60 5.94 12.68
CA PRO A 52 0.71 6.96 13.20
C PRO A 52 0.76 6.96 14.73
N LYS A 53 0.47 8.11 15.35
CA LYS A 53 0.41 8.25 16.83
C LYS A 53 -0.56 7.28 17.50
N ALA A 54 -1.61 6.86 16.80
CA ALA A 54 -2.59 5.90 17.27
C ALA A 54 -2.12 4.44 17.15
N PHE A 55 -0.92 4.20 16.64
CA PHE A 55 -0.39 2.87 16.45
C PHE A 55 -0.12 2.18 17.79
N LYS A 56 -0.93 1.17 18.10
CA LYS A 56 -0.68 0.29 19.24
C LYS A 56 0.46 -0.66 18.88
N ASN A 57 1.60 -0.48 19.53
CA ASN A 57 2.75 -1.34 19.32
C ASN A 57 2.42 -2.79 19.72
N PRO A 58 2.36 -3.76 18.78
CA PRO A 58 2.09 -5.16 19.07
C PRO A 58 3.29 -5.89 19.72
N GLY A 59 4.34 -5.17 20.12
CA GLY A 59 5.60 -5.74 20.60
C GLY A 59 6.64 -5.88 19.50
N LEU A 60 6.68 -4.94 18.55
CA LEU A 60 7.68 -4.90 17.48
C LEU A 60 9.08 -4.81 18.08
N LYS A 61 9.91 -5.79 17.76
CA LYS A 61 11.32 -5.87 18.15
C LYS A 61 12.15 -6.14 16.91
N ALA A 62 13.40 -5.65 16.92
CA ALA A 62 14.35 -5.99 15.87
C ALA A 62 14.52 -7.52 15.78
N GLY A 63 14.51 -8.06 14.56
CA GLY A 63 14.57 -9.49 14.29
C GLY A 63 13.21 -10.17 14.10
N GLU A 64 12.09 -9.50 14.42
CA GLU A 64 10.76 -10.10 14.25
C GLU A 64 10.29 -9.97 12.80
N LYS A 65 9.74 -11.04 12.24
CA LYS A 65 9.11 -10.99 10.92
C LYS A 65 7.73 -10.37 11.04
N VAL A 66 7.50 -9.29 10.30
CA VAL A 66 6.26 -8.52 10.38
C VAL A 66 5.71 -8.22 9.00
N ARG A 67 4.38 -8.11 8.92
CA ARG A 67 3.65 -7.59 7.79
C ARG A 67 3.16 -6.21 8.16
N VAL A 68 3.68 -5.22 7.46
CA VAL A 68 3.29 -3.81 7.53
C VAL A 68 2.28 -3.54 6.43
N SER A 69 1.05 -3.26 6.80
CA SER A 69 0.06 -2.60 5.96
C SER A 69 0.29 -1.11 6.04
N TRP A 70 0.53 -0.48 4.90
CA TRP A 70 0.81 0.93 4.81
C TRP A 70 0.02 1.57 3.68
N ASP A 71 -0.26 2.85 3.85
CA ASP A 71 -0.89 3.69 2.86
C ASP A 71 0.05 4.84 2.47
N MET A 72 -0.05 5.31 1.22
CA MET A 72 0.69 6.49 0.77
C MET A 72 -0.15 7.74 1.05
N SER A 73 0.12 8.37 2.18
CA SER A 73 -0.43 9.69 2.46
C SER A 73 0.48 10.76 1.86
N GLY A 74 0.18 11.13 0.61
CA GLY A 74 0.96 12.08 -0.16
C GLY A 74 2.36 11.55 -0.51
N LYS A 75 3.39 12.04 0.17
CA LYS A 75 4.80 11.62 -0.02
C LYS A 75 5.31 10.69 1.09
N HIS A 76 4.52 10.47 2.14
CA HIS A 76 4.91 9.67 3.29
C HIS A 76 4.22 8.30 3.25
N LYS A 77 4.97 7.25 3.57
CA LYS A 77 4.42 5.89 3.75
C LYS A 77 3.99 5.74 5.21
N ILE A 78 2.69 5.77 5.46
CA ILE A 78 2.13 5.64 6.80
C ILE A 78 1.75 4.18 7.03
N ALA A 79 2.34 3.55 8.03
CA ALA A 79 1.99 2.19 8.45
C ALA A 79 0.67 2.19 9.22
N GLU A 80 -0.41 1.71 8.61
CA GLU A 80 -1.72 1.61 9.25
C GLU A 80 -1.79 0.46 10.25
N ALA A 81 -1.19 -0.68 9.91
CA ALA A 81 -1.17 -1.85 10.76
C ALA A 81 0.14 -2.61 10.60
N VAL A 82 0.70 -3.06 11.71
CA VAL A 82 1.83 -3.98 11.71
C VAL A 82 1.40 -5.22 12.45
N ARG A 83 1.54 -6.37 11.79
CA ARG A 83 1.25 -7.68 12.38
C ARG A 83 2.50 -8.50 12.37
N ILE A 84 2.81 -9.12 13.50
CA ILE A 84 3.87 -10.12 13.59
C ILE A 84 3.40 -11.37 12.84
N VAL A 85 4.22 -11.82 11.90
CA VAL A 85 3.98 -13.04 11.11
C VAL A 85 4.98 -14.07 11.63
N LYS A 86 4.51 -14.90 12.56
CA LYS A 86 5.30 -15.96 13.18
C LYS A 86 5.46 -17.15 12.24
#